data_AF-A0AB34JTF4-F1
#
_entry.id   AF-A0AB34JTF4-F1
#
_cell.length_a   1.000
_cell.length_b   1.000
_cell.length_c   1.000
_cell.angle_alpha   90.00
_cell.angle_beta   90.00
_cell.angle_gamma   90.00
#
_symmetry.space_group_name_H-M   'P 1'
#
loop_
_entity.id
_entity.type
_entity.pdbx_description
1 polymer ?
#
loop_
_entity_poly.entity_id
_entity_poly.type
_entity_poly.pdbx_seq_one_letter_code
_entity_poly.pdbx_strand_id
1 'polypeptide(L)'
;MLRLKDLELLRIANNNIQELPEWLFSLPKLSWLAVAGNPAVPPAPPRSSLLDVKYSDISFGERLGEGTSSVVARAQWRREIVAVKMYKSEVSSDGRNIDEIRASCAVDHPNILRFFGFYTSPSLGALLEWAPDLKSLGKPPSMDSVTRDTYPVGLMFEAGVIFRVALCIARAGAHLHSMSISHGDL
;
A
#
# COMPACT_ATOMS: atom_id res chain seq x y z
N MET A 1 -11.29 25.25 19.66
CA MET A 1 -9.84 25.26 19.39
C MET A 1 -9.37 23.81 19.31
N LEU A 2 -8.88 23.35 18.15
CA LEU A 2 -8.39 21.97 18.00
C LEU A 2 -7.15 21.76 18.89
N ARG A 3 -7.22 20.78 19.80
CA ARG A 3 -6.18 20.52 20.83
C ARG A 3 -5.01 19.68 20.30
N LEU A 4 -5.16 19.03 19.14
CA LEU A 4 -4.22 18.06 18.58
C LEU A 4 -3.34 18.70 17.50
N LYS A 5 -2.66 19.81 17.81
CA LYS A 5 -1.88 20.58 16.83
C LYS A 5 -0.65 19.86 16.28
N ASP A 6 -0.15 18.87 17.03
CA ASP A 6 1.06 18.11 16.72
C ASP A 6 0.78 16.65 16.31
N LEU A 7 -0.49 16.28 16.11
CA LEU A 7 -0.83 14.92 15.68
C LEU A 7 -0.43 14.73 14.20
N GLU A 8 0.58 13.91 13.96
CA GLU A 8 1.06 13.56 12.61
C GLU A 8 0.51 12.22 12.11
N LEU A 9 0.27 11.29 13.03
CA LEU A 9 -0.12 9.92 12.74
C LEU A 9 -1.30 9.51 13.63
N LEU A 10 -2.36 8.98 13.02
CA LEU A 10 -3.51 8.40 13.72
C LEU A 10 -3.85 7.03 13.12
N ARG A 11 -3.78 5.99 13.96
CA ARG A 11 -4.18 4.62 13.61
C ARG A 11 -5.43 4.23 14.39
N ILE A 12 -6.54 4.17 13.69
CA ILE A 12 -7.87 3.79 14.20
C ILE A 12 -8.58 2.80 13.26
N ALA A 13 -7.80 2.08 12.45
CA ALA A 13 -8.29 1.06 11.54
C ALA A 13 -8.98 -0.10 12.29
N ASN A 14 -9.86 -0.82 11.60
CA ASN A 14 -10.56 -2.01 12.11
C ASN A 14 -11.39 -1.77 13.39
N ASN A 15 -12.02 -0.60 13.52
CA ASN A 15 -12.97 -0.28 14.59
C ASN A 15 -14.41 -0.24 14.05
N ASN A 16 -15.37 0.21 14.87
CA ASN A 16 -16.77 0.39 14.48
C ASN A 16 -17.14 1.86 14.26
N ILE A 17 -16.22 2.65 13.71
CA ILE A 17 -16.43 4.09 13.49
C ILE A 17 -17.36 4.29 12.29
N GLN A 18 -18.53 4.89 12.53
CA GLN A 18 -19.57 5.11 11.52
C GLN A 18 -19.31 6.34 10.65
N GLU A 19 -18.70 7.37 11.24
CA GLU A 19 -18.41 8.63 10.56
C GLU A 19 -17.06 9.18 11.00
N LEU A 20 -16.31 9.75 10.07
CA LEU A 20 -15.06 10.48 10.37
C LEU A 20 -15.38 11.96 10.51
N PRO A 21 -15.05 12.60 11.64
CA PRO A 21 -15.42 13.98 11.86
C PRO A 21 -14.57 14.94 11.00
N GLU A 22 -15.19 15.97 10.41
CA GLU A 22 -14.52 16.90 9.48
C GLU A 22 -13.26 17.57 10.05
N TRP A 23 -13.25 17.83 11.36
CA TRP A 23 -12.11 18.45 12.02
C TRP A 23 -10.83 17.63 11.94
N LEU A 24 -10.94 16.30 11.74
CA LEU A 24 -9.79 15.41 11.59
C LEU A 24 -8.97 15.78 10.35
N PHE A 25 -9.64 16.10 9.25
CA PHE A 25 -9.03 16.53 8.00
C PHE A 25 -8.55 17.99 8.04
N SER A 26 -8.91 18.73 9.10
CA SER A 26 -8.44 20.10 9.35
C SER A 26 -7.21 20.16 10.27
N LEU A 27 -6.68 19.01 10.73
CA LEU A 27 -5.49 18.97 11.58
C LEU A 27 -4.25 19.36 10.77
N PRO A 28 -3.45 20.34 11.23
CA PRO A 28 -2.42 20.98 10.40
C PRO A 28 -1.21 20.08 10.11
N LYS A 29 -0.98 19.04 10.92
CA LYS A 29 0.17 18.15 10.78
C LYS A 29 -0.20 16.70 10.45
N LEU A 30 -1.49 16.36 10.42
CA LEU A 30 -1.93 14.99 10.19
C LEU A 30 -1.52 14.59 8.76
N SER A 31 -0.59 13.64 8.68
CA SER A 31 0.02 13.18 7.43
C SER A 31 -0.28 11.72 7.16
N TRP A 32 -0.49 10.92 8.23
CA TRP A 32 -0.85 9.50 8.11
C TRP A 32 -2.11 9.18 8.91
N LEU A 33 -3.17 8.79 8.20
CA LEU A 33 -4.45 8.41 8.78
C LEU A 33 -4.84 6.97 8.35
N ALA A 34 -4.68 6.01 9.26
CA ALA A 34 -5.14 4.65 9.02
C ALA A 34 -6.54 4.44 9.61
N VAL A 35 -7.54 4.43 8.73
CA VAL A 35 -8.98 4.34 9.06
C VAL A 35 -9.69 3.19 8.34
N ALA A 36 -8.97 2.40 7.56
CA ALA A 36 -9.55 1.28 6.81
C ALA A 36 -10.20 0.25 7.74
N GLY A 37 -11.17 -0.51 7.22
CA GLY A 37 -11.91 -1.51 8.00
C GLY A 37 -12.98 -0.95 8.95
N ASN A 38 -13.18 0.37 8.98
CA ASN A 38 -14.32 1.00 9.66
C ASN A 38 -15.53 1.14 8.71
N PRO A 39 -16.78 1.09 9.22
CA PRO A 39 -17.99 1.38 8.42
C PRO A 39 -17.96 2.73 7.68
N ALA A 40 -17.32 3.74 8.26
CA ALA A 40 -17.11 5.05 7.64
C ALA A 40 -16.26 5.01 6.35
N VAL A 41 -15.49 3.95 6.14
CA VAL A 41 -14.56 3.79 5.03
C VAL A 41 -14.92 2.49 4.29
N PRO A 42 -15.82 2.56 3.30
CA PRO A 42 -16.18 1.38 2.53
C PRO A 42 -14.95 0.81 1.80
N PRO A 43 -14.89 -0.51 1.59
CA PRO A 43 -13.81 -1.11 0.81
C PRO A 43 -13.83 -0.58 -0.64
N ALA A 44 -12.68 -0.68 -1.31
CA ALA A 44 -12.55 -0.31 -2.72
C ALA A 44 -13.63 -0.99 -3.59
N PRO A 45 -14.14 -0.29 -4.62
CA PRO A 45 -15.21 -0.83 -5.46
C PRO A 45 -14.77 -2.14 -6.13
N PRO A 46 -15.66 -3.14 -6.22
CA PRO A 46 -15.32 -4.41 -6.85
C PRO A 46 -15.14 -4.19 -8.36
N ARG A 47 -13.95 -4.50 -8.87
CA ARG A 47 -13.71 -4.62 -10.32
C ARG A 47 -13.81 -6.08 -10.72
N SER A 48 -14.27 -6.32 -11.96
CA SER A 48 -14.56 -7.62 -12.58
C SER A 48 -13.58 -8.72 -12.14
N SER A 49 -14.11 -9.68 -11.36
CA SER A 49 -13.47 -10.91 -10.88
C SER A 49 -12.02 -10.76 -10.42
N LEU A 50 -11.87 -10.46 -9.13
CA LEU A 50 -10.80 -11.00 -8.28
C LEU A 50 -10.22 -12.30 -8.87
N LEU A 51 -9.01 -12.24 -9.43
CA LEU A 51 -8.35 -13.40 -10.03
C LEU A 51 -7.84 -14.30 -8.92
N ASP A 52 -8.69 -15.24 -8.52
CA ASP A 52 -8.34 -16.31 -7.58
C ASP A 52 -7.32 -17.25 -8.22
N VAL A 53 -6.11 -17.22 -7.68
CA VAL A 53 -4.97 -18.02 -8.11
C VAL A 53 -4.88 -19.25 -7.21
N LYS A 54 -4.69 -20.43 -7.80
CA LYS A 54 -4.38 -21.61 -7.00
C LYS A 54 -2.95 -21.51 -6.50
N TYR A 55 -2.75 -21.61 -5.18
CA TYR A 55 -1.42 -21.64 -4.58
C TYR A 55 -0.51 -22.73 -5.18
N SER A 56 -1.09 -23.87 -5.56
CA SER A 56 -0.38 -24.98 -6.23
C SER A 56 0.21 -24.62 -7.59
N ASP A 57 -0.28 -23.57 -8.24
CA ASP A 57 0.18 -23.13 -9.56
C ASP A 57 1.40 -22.19 -9.47
N ILE A 58 1.86 -21.89 -8.25
CA ILE A 58 2.94 -20.96 -7.95
C ILE A 58 4.19 -21.75 -7.57
N SER A 59 5.28 -21.56 -8.33
CA SER A 59 6.59 -22.09 -7.97
C SER A 59 7.41 -21.00 -7.30
N PHE A 60 7.54 -21.09 -5.99
CA PHE A 60 8.28 -20.13 -5.17
C PHE A 60 9.79 -20.28 -5.37
N GLY A 61 10.48 -19.14 -5.50
CA GLY A 61 11.93 -19.03 -5.58
C GLY A 61 12.50 -18.28 -4.37
N GLU A 62 13.43 -17.37 -4.62
CA GLU A 62 14.15 -16.65 -3.58
C GLU A 62 13.25 -15.70 -2.77
N ARG A 63 13.59 -15.56 -1.48
CA ARG A 63 12.98 -14.58 -0.59
C ARG A 63 13.60 -13.21 -0.85
N LEU A 64 12.77 -12.23 -1.18
CA LEU A 64 13.19 -10.87 -1.53
C LEU A 64 13.24 -9.96 -0.30
N GLY A 65 12.33 -10.17 0.65
CA GLY A 65 12.25 -9.33 1.84
C GLY A 65 11.20 -9.80 2.84
N GLU A 66 11.29 -9.24 4.03
CA GLU A 66 10.35 -9.47 5.12
C GLU A 66 10.01 -8.14 5.80
N GLY A 67 8.73 -7.81 5.84
CA GLY A 67 8.19 -6.75 6.66
C GLY A 67 7.48 -7.29 7.90
N THR A 68 6.93 -6.39 8.70
CA THR A 68 6.16 -6.76 9.91
C THR A 68 4.93 -7.60 9.57
N SER A 69 4.22 -7.27 8.49
CA SER A 69 2.94 -7.88 8.11
C SER A 69 3.04 -8.93 6.99
N SER A 70 4.19 -9.04 6.30
CA SER A 70 4.30 -9.91 5.12
C SER A 70 5.73 -10.36 4.82
N VAL A 71 5.82 -11.40 4.00
CA VAL A 71 7.06 -11.87 3.37
C VAL A 71 6.88 -11.74 1.85
N VAL A 72 7.90 -11.26 1.16
CA VAL A 72 7.88 -11.17 -0.31
C VAL A 72 8.89 -12.15 -0.89
N ALA A 73 8.47 -12.94 -1.87
CA ALA A 73 9.33 -13.88 -2.59
C ALA A 73 9.15 -13.73 -4.10
N ARG A 74 10.22 -14.00 -4.85
CA ARG A 74 10.13 -14.19 -6.30
C ARG A 74 9.46 -15.53 -6.56
N ALA A 75 8.58 -15.60 -7.56
CA ALA A 75 7.97 -16.85 -7.97
C ALA A 75 7.75 -16.91 -9.49
N GLN A 76 7.52 -18.11 -9.99
CA GLN A 76 7.00 -18.35 -11.33
C GLN A 76 5.51 -18.69 -11.22
N TRP A 77 4.67 -18.00 -11.99
CA TRP A 77 3.25 -18.30 -12.14
C TRP A 77 2.89 -18.35 -13.61
N ARG A 78 2.46 -19.52 -14.10
CA ARG A 78 2.30 -19.79 -15.54
C ARG A 78 3.60 -19.45 -16.30
N ARG A 79 3.56 -18.53 -17.26
CA ARG A 79 4.72 -18.06 -18.03
C ARG A 79 5.34 -16.78 -17.48
N GLU A 80 4.79 -16.22 -16.40
CA GLU A 80 5.23 -14.95 -15.82
C GLU A 80 6.14 -15.17 -14.61
N ILE A 81 7.15 -14.30 -14.47
CA ILE A 81 7.89 -14.12 -13.23
C ILE A 81 7.15 -13.05 -12.43
N VAL A 82 6.84 -13.35 -11.17
CA VAL A 82 6.03 -12.47 -10.30
C VAL A 82 6.71 -12.28 -8.95
N ALA A 83 6.34 -11.20 -8.25
CA ALA A 83 6.60 -11.04 -6.83
C ALA A 83 5.35 -11.50 -6.05
N VAL A 84 5.52 -12.41 -5.09
CA VAL A 84 4.42 -12.90 -4.25
C VAL A 84 4.56 -12.32 -2.86
N LYS A 85 3.60 -11.50 -2.44
CA LYS A 85 3.46 -10.97 -1.09
C LYS A 85 2.58 -11.92 -0.27
N MET A 86 3.19 -12.66 0.64
CA MET A 86 2.53 -13.56 1.59
C MET A 86 2.22 -12.81 2.88
N TYR A 87 0.94 -12.66 3.23
CA TYR A 87 0.55 -11.98 4.45
C TYR A 87 0.67 -12.91 5.67
N LYS A 88 1.15 -12.38 6.80
CA LYS A 88 1.34 -13.14 8.04
C LYS A 88 0.07 -13.22 8.90
N SER A 89 -0.91 -12.36 8.64
CA SER A 89 -2.19 -12.25 9.35
C SER A 89 -3.27 -11.75 8.40
N GLU A 90 -4.53 -11.76 8.81
CA GLU A 90 -5.63 -11.15 8.04
C GLU A 90 -5.73 -9.63 8.25
N VAL A 91 -5.26 -9.16 9.41
CA VAL A 91 -5.35 -7.77 9.86
C VAL A 91 -3.98 -7.21 10.21
N SER A 92 -3.79 -5.92 9.97
CA SER A 92 -2.64 -5.12 10.40
C SER A 92 -3.12 -3.94 11.27
N SER A 93 -2.17 -3.14 11.76
CA SER A 93 -2.46 -1.87 12.43
C SER A 93 -3.12 -0.83 11.52
N ASP A 94 -3.07 -1.03 10.20
CA ASP A 94 -3.49 -0.06 9.21
C ASP A 94 -4.78 -0.47 8.48
N GLY A 95 -5.26 -1.71 8.68
CA GLY A 95 -6.48 -2.21 8.04
C GLY A 95 -6.53 -3.73 7.93
N ARG A 96 -7.41 -4.24 7.08
CA ARG A 96 -7.44 -5.66 6.71
C ARG A 96 -6.63 -5.85 5.44
N ASN A 97 -5.81 -6.89 5.37
CA ASN A 97 -4.98 -7.17 4.19
C ASN A 97 -5.82 -7.45 2.93
N ILE A 98 -7.06 -7.94 3.10
CA ILE A 98 -8.00 -8.10 1.99
C ILE A 98 -8.41 -6.75 1.35
N ASP A 99 -8.42 -5.65 2.11
CA ASP A 99 -8.77 -4.34 1.57
C ASP A 99 -7.64 -3.78 0.69
N GLU A 100 -6.37 -4.09 1.01
CA GLU A 100 -5.21 -3.82 0.13
C GLU A 100 -5.34 -4.57 -1.20
N ILE A 101 -5.71 -5.85 -1.16
CA ILE A 101 -5.95 -6.68 -2.35
C ILE A 101 -7.08 -6.10 -3.19
N ARG A 102 -8.20 -5.72 -2.57
CA ARG A 102 -9.35 -5.11 -3.26
C ARG A 102 -8.95 -3.81 -3.97
N ALA A 103 -8.23 -2.94 -3.28
CA ALA A 103 -7.73 -1.70 -3.89
C ALA A 103 -6.79 -1.99 -5.06
N SER A 104 -5.86 -2.94 -4.90
CA SER A 104 -4.92 -3.35 -5.94
C SER A 104 -5.61 -3.97 -7.17
N CYS A 105 -6.71 -4.70 -6.97
CA CYS A 105 -7.51 -5.27 -8.06
C CYS A 105 -8.31 -4.22 -8.84
N ALA A 106 -8.63 -3.09 -8.21
CA ALA A 106 -9.45 -2.05 -8.83
C ALA A 106 -8.65 -1.19 -9.83
N VAL A 107 -7.32 -1.20 -9.74
CA VAL A 107 -6.45 -0.22 -10.40
C VAL A 107 -5.56 -0.87 -11.46
N ASP A 108 -5.34 -0.15 -12.55
CA ASP A 108 -4.39 -0.54 -13.61
C ASP A 108 -3.78 0.74 -14.18
N HIS A 109 -2.51 0.99 -13.87
CA HIS A 109 -1.84 2.25 -14.20
C HIS A 109 -0.32 2.06 -14.30
N PRO A 110 0.38 2.67 -15.27
CA PRO A 110 1.83 2.48 -15.48
C PRO A 110 2.73 2.98 -14.34
N ASN A 111 2.18 3.70 -13.35
CA ASN A 111 2.90 4.16 -12.15
C ASN A 111 2.44 3.43 -10.87
N ILE A 112 1.73 2.32 -10.99
CA ILE A 112 1.32 1.44 -9.91
C ILE A 112 1.72 0.02 -10.31
N LEU A 113 2.31 -0.76 -9.41
CA LEU A 113 2.71 -2.14 -9.71
C LEU A 113 1.49 -2.94 -10.19
N ARG A 114 1.64 -3.65 -11.30
CA ARG A 114 0.56 -4.47 -11.83
C ARG A 114 0.18 -5.58 -10.84
N PHE A 115 -1.11 -5.76 -10.63
CA PHE A 115 -1.67 -6.84 -9.82
C PHE A 115 -2.15 -7.99 -10.71
N PHE A 116 -1.70 -9.22 -10.43
CA PHE A 116 -2.04 -10.40 -11.23
C PHE A 116 -3.16 -11.26 -10.62
N GLY A 117 -3.30 -11.25 -9.30
CA GLY A 117 -4.23 -12.13 -8.59
C GLY A 117 -3.84 -12.31 -7.13
N PHE A 118 -4.62 -13.11 -6.42
CA PHE A 118 -4.37 -13.48 -5.02
C PHE A 118 -4.84 -14.90 -4.77
N TYR A 119 -4.42 -15.47 -3.65
CA TYR A 119 -4.90 -16.75 -3.14
C TYR A 119 -5.24 -16.59 -1.66
N THR A 120 -6.16 -17.41 -1.16
CA THR A 120 -6.62 -17.37 0.24
C THR A 120 -6.18 -18.59 1.05
N SER A 121 -5.72 -19.66 0.39
CA SER A 121 -5.28 -20.90 1.01
C SER A 121 -3.87 -21.27 0.51
N PRO A 122 -2.93 -21.67 1.39
CA PRO A 122 -3.10 -21.95 2.82
C PRO A 122 -3.21 -20.69 3.70
N SER A 123 -2.82 -19.53 3.17
CA SER A 123 -3.01 -18.21 3.79
C SER A 123 -3.15 -17.16 2.69
N LEU A 124 -3.56 -15.94 3.05
CA LEU A 124 -3.72 -14.85 2.09
C LEU A 124 -2.37 -14.49 1.44
N GLY A 125 -2.33 -14.36 0.12
CA GLY A 125 -1.18 -13.83 -0.61
C GLY A 125 -1.56 -13.18 -1.94
N ALA A 126 -0.76 -12.22 -2.37
CA ALA A 126 -0.98 -11.42 -3.59
C ALA A 126 0.17 -11.61 -4.59
N LEU A 127 -0.16 -11.68 -5.88
CA LEU A 127 0.77 -11.75 -6.99
C LEU A 127 0.88 -10.37 -7.65
N LEU A 128 2.10 -9.83 -7.67
CA LEU A 128 2.43 -8.51 -8.17
C LEU A 128 3.48 -8.61 -9.28
N GLU A 129 3.59 -7.53 -10.05
CA GLU A 129 4.67 -7.30 -11.01
C GLU A 129 6.05 -7.59 -10.41
N TRP A 130 6.84 -8.37 -11.14
CA TRP A 130 8.25 -8.53 -10.84
C TRP A 130 9.01 -7.31 -11.36
N ALA A 131 9.50 -6.47 -10.45
CA ALA A 131 10.17 -5.21 -10.79
C ALA A 131 11.55 -5.10 -10.09
N PRO A 132 12.54 -5.93 -10.46
CA PRO A 132 13.85 -6.00 -9.78
C PRO A 132 14.69 -4.73 -9.94
N ASP A 133 14.43 -3.95 -10.98
CA ASP A 133 15.15 -2.72 -11.28
C ASP A 133 14.63 -1.52 -10.47
N LEU A 134 13.49 -1.67 -9.80
CA LEU A 134 12.95 -0.66 -8.91
C LEU A 134 13.63 -0.71 -7.54
N LYS A 135 13.89 0.47 -6.99
CA LYS A 135 14.47 0.64 -5.65
C LYS A 135 13.59 1.59 -4.86
N SER A 136 13.43 1.31 -3.57
CA SER A 136 12.80 2.24 -2.64
C SER A 136 13.55 3.57 -2.66
N LEU A 137 12.80 4.66 -2.79
CA LEU A 137 13.37 6.01 -2.83
C LEU A 137 13.98 6.40 -1.48
N GLY A 138 13.28 6.07 -0.39
CA GLY A 138 13.70 6.25 0.98
C GLY A 138 13.76 4.92 1.77
N LYS A 139 14.30 5.00 2.98
CA LYS A 139 14.18 3.97 4.01
C LYS A 139 12.99 4.31 4.91
N PRO A 140 12.45 3.32 5.66
CA PRO A 140 11.33 3.56 6.56
C PRO A 140 11.58 4.71 7.56
N PRO A 141 10.51 5.34 8.09
CA PRO A 141 10.63 6.34 9.14
C PRO A 141 11.35 5.84 10.39
N SER A 142 11.97 6.76 11.13
CA SER A 142 12.56 6.54 12.45
C SER A 142 11.68 7.15 13.56
N MET A 143 12.07 6.95 14.82
CA MET A 143 11.43 7.62 15.95
C MET A 143 11.51 9.16 15.86
N ASP A 144 12.52 9.69 15.15
CA ASP A 144 12.71 11.13 14.97
C ASP A 144 11.91 11.67 13.79
N SER A 145 11.80 10.90 12.70
CA SER A 145 11.12 11.33 11.49
C SER A 145 9.62 11.02 11.50
N VAL A 146 9.20 10.08 12.36
CA VAL A 146 7.83 9.62 12.68
C VAL A 146 7.05 9.13 11.46
N THR A 147 6.69 10.05 10.57
CA THR A 147 5.93 9.81 9.33
C THR A 147 6.78 9.97 8.07
N ARG A 148 7.96 10.59 8.18
CA ARG A 148 8.81 10.90 7.03
C ARG A 148 9.85 9.81 6.80
N ASP A 149 9.94 9.34 5.56
CA ASP A 149 11.03 8.45 5.14
C ASP A 149 12.41 9.04 5.43
N THR A 150 13.37 8.15 5.67
CA THR A 150 14.76 8.51 5.94
C THR A 150 15.64 8.29 4.72
N TYR A 151 16.62 9.17 4.53
CA TYR A 151 17.51 9.18 3.38
C TYR A 151 18.97 9.18 3.84
N PRO A 152 19.89 8.53 3.11
CA PRO A 152 21.32 8.67 3.36
C PRO A 152 21.75 10.15 3.40
N VAL A 153 22.62 10.49 4.35
CA VAL A 153 23.15 11.84 4.49
C VAL A 153 23.86 12.25 3.20
N GLY A 154 23.53 13.43 2.67
CA GLY A 154 24.11 13.97 1.44
C GLY A 154 23.53 13.40 0.14
N LEU A 155 22.50 12.55 0.20
CA LEU A 155 21.80 12.11 -1.01
C LEU A 155 21.16 13.33 -1.70
N MET A 156 21.53 13.53 -2.96
CA MET A 156 20.98 14.57 -3.82
C MET A 156 20.50 13.95 -5.13
N PHE A 157 19.38 14.47 -5.64
CA PHE A 157 18.86 14.15 -6.95
C PHE A 157 18.81 15.42 -7.80
N GLU A 158 19.00 15.27 -9.10
CA GLU A 158 18.74 16.37 -10.03
C GLU A 158 17.27 16.79 -9.96
N ALA A 159 17.01 18.10 -10.08
CA ALA A 159 15.66 18.63 -10.04
C ALA A 159 14.72 17.95 -11.06
N GLY A 160 15.24 17.60 -12.24
CA GLY A 160 14.47 16.86 -13.25
C GLY A 160 14.05 15.45 -12.81
N VAL A 161 14.86 14.77 -11.99
CA VAL A 161 14.51 13.46 -11.41
C VAL A 161 13.38 13.63 -10.41
N ILE A 162 13.51 14.58 -9.49
CA ILE A 162 12.50 14.88 -8.46
C ILE A 162 11.16 15.22 -9.12
N PHE A 163 11.19 16.09 -10.13
CA PHE A 163 9.99 16.47 -10.87
C PHE A 163 9.30 15.27 -11.54
N ARG A 164 10.07 14.36 -12.16
CA ARG A 164 9.51 13.14 -12.77
C ARG A 164 8.87 12.22 -11.74
N VAL A 165 9.52 12.00 -10.60
CA VAL A 165 8.96 11.19 -9.50
C VAL A 165 7.65 11.80 -8.99
N ALA A 166 7.66 13.11 -8.68
CA ALA A 166 6.47 13.82 -8.22
C ALA A 166 5.32 13.74 -9.24
N LEU A 167 5.62 13.86 -10.54
CA LEU A 167 4.62 13.74 -11.60
C LEU A 167 4.05 12.32 -11.71
N CYS A 168 4.88 11.28 -11.61
CA CYS A 168 4.42 9.89 -11.61
C CYS A 168 3.52 9.60 -10.42
N ILE A 169 3.91 10.05 -9.22
CA ILE A 169 3.11 9.94 -7.99
C ILE A 169 1.78 10.67 -8.15
N ALA A 170 1.79 11.91 -8.64
CA ALA A 170 0.57 12.69 -8.85
C ALA A 170 -0.38 12.03 -9.86
N ARG A 171 0.15 11.42 -10.94
CA ARG A 171 -0.65 10.66 -11.91
C ARG A 171 -1.26 9.41 -11.30
N ALA A 172 -0.49 8.63 -10.55
CA ALA A 172 -1.00 7.47 -9.81
C ALA A 172 -2.09 7.89 -8.80
N GLY A 173 -1.85 8.94 -8.01
CA GLY A 173 -2.82 9.47 -7.07
C GLY A 173 -4.10 9.95 -7.74
N ALA A 174 -4.02 10.69 -8.85
CA ALA A 174 -5.18 11.11 -9.62
C ALA A 174 -6.00 9.91 -10.14
N HIS A 175 -5.31 8.85 -10.60
CA HIS A 175 -5.98 7.62 -11.02
C HIS A 175 -6.70 6.93 -9.85
N LEU A 176 -6.04 6.74 -8.70
CA LEU A 176 -6.66 6.17 -7.49
C LEU A 176 -7.89 6.98 -7.08
N HIS A 177 -7.77 8.31 -7.02
CA HIS A 177 -8.86 9.19 -6.64
C HIS A 177 -10.05 9.14 -7.61
N SER A 178 -9.81 8.96 -8.91
CA SER A 178 -10.90 8.79 -9.89
C SER A 178 -11.75 7.52 -9.65
N MET A 179 -11.25 6.58 -8.85
CA MET A 179 -11.93 5.36 -8.43
C MET A 179 -12.36 5.40 -6.96
N SER A 180 -12.33 6.57 -6.32
CA SER A 180 -12.62 6.75 -4.89
C SER A 180 -11.71 5.95 -3.97
N ILE A 181 -10.46 5.73 -4.38
CA ILE A 181 -9.41 5.06 -3.60
C ILE A 181 -8.37 6.10 -3.17
N SER A 182 -7.95 6.07 -1.91
CA SER A 182 -6.78 6.80 -1.43
C SER A 182 -5.66 5.80 -1.12
N HIS A 183 -4.41 6.16 -1.44
CA HIS A 183 -3.25 5.31 -1.14
C HIS A 183 -3.05 5.12 0.37
N GLY A 184 -3.19 6.20 1.15
CA GLY A 184 -3.12 6.17 2.61
C GLY A 184 -1.73 6.03 3.24
N ASP A 185 -0.70 5.71 2.45
CA ASP A 185 0.69 5.49 2.91
C ASP A 185 1.71 5.78 1.80
N LEU A 186 1.66 6.99 1.21
CA LEU A 186 2.48 7.40 0.06
C LEU A 186 3.79 8.06 0.49
#